data_AF-A0A9P4L3Z2-F1
#
_entry.id   AF-A0A9P4L3Z2-F1
#
_cell.length_a   1.000
_cell.length_b   1.000
_cell.length_c   1.000
_cell.angle_alpha   90.00
_cell.angle_beta   90.00
_cell.angle_gamma   90.00
#
_symmetry.space_group_name_H-M   'P 1'
#
loop_
_entity.id
_entity.type
_entity.pdbx_description
1 polymer ?
#
loop_
_entity_poly.entity_id
_entity_poly.type
_entity_poly.pdbx_seq_one_letter_code
_entity_poly.pdbx_strand_id
1 'polypeptide(L)'
;MSDRLDWICSTPNGSLGTVMEQLALQIAEQGEYDEVDILSTIKTKTGGRTAAPHFKVLLTGTVNGREVKHNYLIRVAHRSTNGQLS
;
A
#
# COMPACT_ATOMS: atom_id res chain seq x y z
N MET A 1 -2.57 -23.03 14.28
CA MET A 1 -2.75 -21.64 14.74
C MET A 1 -2.05 -20.77 13.72
N SER A 2 -2.75 -19.89 13.02
CA SER A 2 -2.10 -18.97 12.06
C SER A 2 -1.53 -17.83 12.87
N ASP A 3 -0.21 -17.75 12.97
CA ASP A 3 0.48 -16.62 13.58
C ASP A 3 0.14 -15.37 12.78
N ARG A 4 -0.85 -14.61 13.26
CA ARG A 4 -1.18 -13.31 12.70
C ARG A 4 -0.01 -12.40 13.03
N LEU A 5 0.83 -12.16 12.02
CA LEU A 5 1.83 -11.10 12.05
C LEU A 5 1.09 -9.76 12.19
N ASP A 6 0.97 -9.27 13.42
CA ASP A 6 0.49 -7.92 13.72
C ASP A 6 1.59 -6.92 13.27
N TRP A 7 1.59 -6.60 11.97
CA TRP A 7 2.54 -5.63 11.41
C TRP A 7 1.99 -4.23 11.63
N ILE A 8 2.61 -3.51 12.57
CA ILE A 8 2.35 -2.09 12.84
C ILE A 8 3.68 -1.38 12.69
N CYS A 9 3.87 -0.72 11.55
CA CYS A 9 5.03 0.09 11.29
C CYS A 9 4.59 1.55 11.36
N SER A 10 4.94 2.31 12.39
CA SER A 10 4.58 3.75 12.47
C SER A 10 5.46 4.61 11.56
N THR A 11 6.68 4.15 11.27
CA THR A 11 7.66 4.80 10.42
C THR A 11 8.39 3.73 9.61
N PRO A 12 8.29 3.71 8.28
CA PRO A 12 8.96 2.70 7.47
C PRO A 12 10.46 2.94 7.58
N ASN A 13 11.21 1.93 8.00
CA ASN A 13 12.67 2.01 8.10
C ASN A 13 13.33 1.45 6.84
N GLY A 14 14.49 2.00 6.49
CA GLY A 14 15.38 1.48 5.44
C GLY A 14 14.66 1.03 4.16
N SER A 15 14.86 -0.23 3.80
CA SER A 15 14.35 -0.86 2.58
C SER A 15 12.83 -0.92 2.47
N LEU A 16 12.08 -0.91 3.58
CA LEU A 16 10.62 -0.99 3.53
C LEU A 16 10.01 0.28 2.93
N GLY A 17 10.54 1.45 3.29
CA GLY A 17 10.11 2.73 2.72
C GLY A 17 10.35 2.77 1.22
N THR A 18 11.56 2.41 0.79
CA THR A 18 11.93 2.34 -0.63
C THR A 18 11.04 1.38 -1.41
N VAL A 19 10.72 0.21 -0.87
CA VAL A 19 9.82 -0.76 -1.55
C VAL A 19 8.40 -0.20 -1.65
N MET A 20 7.90 0.46 -0.62
CA MET A 20 6.58 1.11 -0.66
C MET A 20 6.51 2.20 -1.72
N GLU A 21 7.54 3.04 -1.81
CA GLU A 21 7.67 4.10 -2.82
C GLU A 21 7.71 3.50 -4.24
N GLN A 22 8.54 2.49 -4.48
CA GLN A 22 8.63 1.81 -5.77
C GLN A 22 7.31 1.19 -6.20
N LEU A 23 6.61 0.52 -5.27
CA LEU A 23 5.31 -0.08 -5.56
C LEU A 23 4.23 0.97 -5.85
N ALA A 24 4.22 2.07 -5.09
CA ALA A 24 3.29 3.18 -5.31
C ALA A 24 3.50 3.84 -6.68
N LEU A 25 4.76 4.06 -7.07
CA LEU A 25 5.13 4.59 -8.38
C LEU A 25 4.70 3.66 -9.52
N GLN A 26 4.97 2.36 -9.41
CA GLN A 26 4.56 1.38 -10.43
C GLN A 26 3.04 1.36 -10.66
N ILE A 27 2.26 1.51 -9.59
CA ILE A 27 0.79 1.56 -9.70
C ILE A 27 0.34 2.85 -10.37
N ALA A 28 0.97 3.98 -10.06
CA ALA A 28 0.68 5.26 -10.70
C ALA A 28 0.99 5.19 -12.20
N GLU A 29 2.17 4.68 -12.57
CA GLU A 29 2.60 4.51 -13.97
C GLU A 29 1.66 3.59 -14.75
N GLN A 30 1.32 2.41 -14.21
CA GLN A 30 0.41 1.46 -14.88
C GLN A 30 -1.02 1.97 -14.97
N GLY A 31 -1.42 2.82 -14.03
CA GLY A 31 -2.75 3.44 -14.00
C GLY A 31 -2.84 4.76 -14.76
N GLU A 32 -1.76 5.20 -15.42
CA GLU A 32 -1.68 6.49 -16.13
C GLU A 32 -1.98 7.70 -15.23
N TYR A 33 -1.52 7.65 -13.98
CA TYR A 33 -1.58 8.78 -13.05
C TYR A 33 -0.32 9.64 -13.13
N ASP A 34 -0.50 10.93 -12.89
CA ASP A 34 0.57 11.94 -12.95
C ASP A 34 1.41 11.91 -11.65
N GLU A 35 0.77 11.68 -10.50
CA GLU A 35 1.39 11.75 -9.17
C GLU A 35 0.84 10.68 -8.21
N VAL A 36 1.65 10.35 -7.19
CA VAL A 36 1.24 9.47 -6.09
C VAL A 36 1.79 9.93 -4.74
N ASP A 37 0.90 10.04 -3.75
CA ASP A 37 1.25 10.29 -2.36
C ASP A 37 1.02 9.06 -1.49
N ILE A 38 1.99 8.71 -0.64
CA ILE A 38 1.82 7.66 0.37
C ILE A 38 1.15 8.28 1.61
N LEU A 39 -0.11 7.89 1.86
CA LEU A 39 -0.93 8.45 2.94
C LEU A 39 -0.79 7.71 4.26
N SER A 40 -0.26 6.49 4.25
CA SER A 40 -0.02 5.74 5.48
C SER A 40 1.10 4.74 5.32
N THR A 41 1.68 4.34 6.44
CA THR A 41 2.53 3.17 6.54
C THR A 41 1.73 1.86 6.50
N ILE A 42 2.44 0.74 6.40
CA ILE A 42 1.81 -0.58 6.45
C ILE A 42 1.23 -0.83 7.85
N LYS A 43 -0.03 -1.25 7.87
CA LYS A 43 -0.76 -1.62 9.07
C LYS A 43 -1.66 -2.82 8.85
N THR A 44 -1.95 -3.51 9.95
CA THR A 44 -2.84 -4.69 10.03
C THR A 44 -4.12 -4.41 10.81
N LYS A 45 -4.37 -3.14 11.18
CA LYS A 45 -5.57 -2.72 11.93
C LYS A 45 -6.25 -1.52 11.26
N THR A 46 -7.57 -1.61 11.10
CA THR A 46 -8.43 -0.54 10.56
C THR A 46 -9.67 -0.42 11.42
N GLY A 47 -9.89 0.75 12.03
CA GLY A 47 -11.07 0.99 12.90
C GLY A 47 -11.19 0.01 14.07
N GLY A 48 -10.05 -0.40 14.67
CA GLY A 48 -10.01 -1.37 15.76
C GLY A 48 -10.16 -2.84 15.35
N ARG A 49 -10.37 -3.14 14.06
CA ARG A 49 -10.49 -4.51 13.54
C ARG A 49 -9.20 -4.94 12.84
N THR A 50 -8.86 -6.22 12.96
CA THR A 50 -7.76 -6.80 12.18
C THR A 50 -8.10 -6.79 10.69
N ALA A 51 -7.12 -6.41 9.88
CA ALA A 51 -7.17 -6.36 8.43
C ALA A 51 -5.89 -6.99 7.86
N ALA A 52 -5.92 -7.38 6.58
CA ALA A 52 -4.70 -7.76 5.88
C ALA A 52 -3.69 -6.60 5.91
N PRO A 53 -2.37 -6.87 5.94
CA PRO A 53 -1.35 -5.82 5.86
C PRO A 53 -1.61 -4.94 4.65
N HIS A 54 -1.69 -3.63 4.85
CA HIS A 54 -1.97 -2.69 3.77
C HIS A 54 -1.42 -1.30 4.07
N PHE A 55 -1.25 -0.51 3.03
CA PHE A 55 -1.01 0.92 3.12
C PHE A 55 -1.91 1.69 2.14
N LYS A 56 -2.06 2.99 2.37
CA LYS A 56 -2.93 3.86 1.57
C LYS A 56 -2.10 4.79 0.70
N VAL A 57 -2.59 5.03 -0.51
CA VAL A 57 -2.02 6.02 -1.43
C VAL A 57 -3.12 6.91 -2.00
N LEU A 58 -2.76 8.14 -2.34
CA LEU A 58 -3.56 9.02 -3.19
C LEU A 58 -2.92 9.02 -4.57
N LEU A 59 -3.69 8.68 -5.60
CA LEU A 59 -3.27 8.80 -6.99
C LEU A 59 -3.94 10.05 -7.57
N THR A 60 -3.14 10.94 -8.14
CA THR A 60 -3.62 12.17 -8.80
C THR A 60 -3.31 12.05 -10.28
N GLY A 61 -4.28 12.34 -11.12
CA GLY A 61 -4.11 12.32 -12.57
C GLY A 61 -5.02 13.31 -13.26
N THR A 62 -4.99 13.31 -14.58
CA THR A 62 -5.80 14.22 -15.40
C THR A 62 -6.64 13.45 -16.40
N VAL A 63 -7.96 13.66 -16.37
CA VAL A 63 -8.91 13.08 -17.34
C VAL A 63 -9.68 14.22 -18.00
N ASN A 64 -9.57 14.34 -19.33
CA ASN A 64 -10.20 15.42 -20.11
C ASN A 64 -9.87 16.84 -19.58
N GLY A 65 -8.62 17.07 -19.17
CA GLY A 65 -8.17 18.36 -18.63
C GLY A 65 -8.69 18.67 -17.22
N ARG A 66 -9.30 17.69 -16.52
CA ARG A 66 -9.72 17.83 -15.13
C ARG A 66 -8.88 16.93 -14.24
N GLU A 67 -8.43 17.49 -13.13
CA GLU A 67 -7.77 16.73 -12.06
C GLU A 67 -8.74 15.69 -11.50
N VAL A 68 -8.27 14.45 -11.39
CA VAL A 68 -8.95 13.35 -10.70
C VAL A 68 -8.06 12.84 -9.58
N LYS A 69 -8.68 12.53 -8.44
CA LYS A 69 -8.00 12.05 -7.24
C LYS A 69 -8.64 10.75 -6.76
N HIS A 70 -7.84 9.69 -6.68
CA HIS A 70 -8.31 8.39 -6.26
C HIS A 70 -7.56 7.90 -5.01
N ASN A 71 -8.31 7.59 -3.96
CA ASN A 71 -7.76 6.93 -2.78
C ASN A 71 -7.69 5.43 -3.00
N TYR A 72 -6.49 4.86 -2.98
CA TYR A 72 -6.27 3.43 -3.14
C TYR A 72 -5.71 2.79 -1.87
N LEU A 73 -6.08 1.53 -1.65
CA LEU A 73 -5.56 0.68 -0.58
C LEU A 73 -4.77 -0.45 -1.20
N ILE A 74 -3.47 -0.44 -0.99
CA ILE A 74 -2.55 -1.46 -1.50
C ILE A 74 -2.39 -2.52 -0.42
N ARG A 75 -2.80 -3.76 -0.73
CA ARG A 75 -2.64 -4.91 0.17
C ARG A 75 -1.29 -5.56 -0.07
N VAL A 76 -0.56 -5.81 1.02
CA VAL A 76 0.72 -6.50 1.00
C VAL A 76 0.47 -7.92 1.49
N ALA A 77 0.67 -8.90 0.61
CA ALA A 77 0.61 -10.30 0.98
C ALA A 77 2.04 -10.83 1.17
N HIS A 78 2.31 -11.44 2.32
CA HIS A 78 3.53 -12.21 2.50
C HIS A 78 3.28 -13.61 1.93
N ARG A 79 3.92 -13.93 0.80
CA ARG A 79 3.97 -15.31 0.31
C ARG A 79 5.19 -15.95 0.98
N SER A 80 4.97 -16.84 1.95
CA SER A 80 6.06 -17.68 2.45
C SER A 80 6.60 -18.53 1.29
N THR A 81 7.86 -18.94 1.37
CA THR A 81 8.56 -19.79 0.37
C THR A 81 7.80 -21.06 -0.03
N ASN A 82 6.77 -21.44 0.73
CA ASN A 82 5.91 -22.61 0.49
C ASN A 82 4.64 -22.27 -0.32
N GLY A 83 4.50 -21.04 -0.82
CA GLY A 83 3.39 -20.61 -1.69
C GLY A 83 2.06 -20.37 -0.99
N GLN A 84 1.93 -20.69 0.30
CA GLN A 84 0.70 -20.43 1.06
C GLN A 84 0.60 -18.94 1.43
N LEU A 85 -0.56 -18.37 1.09
CA LEU A 85 -1.00 -17.04 1.52
C LEU A 85 -1.51 -17.16 2.95
N SER A 86 -0.86 -16.47 3.89
CA SER A 86 -1.30 -16.34 5.29
C SER A 86 -1.89 -14.96 5.55
#